data_AF-A0A3S9NDV9-F1
#
_entry.id   AF-A0A3S9NDV9-F1
#
_cell.length_a   1.000
_cell.length_b   1.000
_cell.length_c   1.000
_cell.angle_alpha   90.00
_cell.angle_beta   90.00
_cell.angle_gamma   90.00
#
_symmetry.space_group_name_H-M   'P 1'
#
loop_
_entity.id
_entity.type
_entity.pdbx_description
1 polymer ?
#
loop_
_entity_poly.entity_id
_entity_poly.type
_entity_poly.pdbx_seq_one_letter_code
_entity_poly.pdbx_strand_id
1 'polypeptide(L)'
;MQAFKRYRRGLLAAAIAAGSLIASTAFAHVFPQHQSPSAGAEVTPPAGVQIEFDGPLEPAFSSLNVSNSNGKQVNTAKAEVDPNDRKSIHVALPTLAPDTYTVHWTAVAADGHRTHGDYSFKVK
;
A
#
# COMPACT_ATOMS: atom_id res chain seq x y z
N MET A 1 -36.74 -4.43 -51.69
CA MET A 1 -35.46 -3.98 -51.10
C MET A 1 -35.67 -3.51 -49.65
N GLN A 2 -35.76 -4.41 -48.67
CA GLN A 2 -35.79 -4.03 -47.23
C GLN A 2 -35.00 -4.99 -46.30
N ALA A 3 -34.43 -6.08 -46.81
CA ALA A 3 -33.74 -7.08 -45.98
C ALA A 3 -32.31 -6.67 -45.56
N PHE A 4 -31.59 -5.86 -46.36
CA PHE A 4 -30.18 -5.51 -46.10
C PHE A 4 -29.96 -4.48 -44.98
N LYS A 5 -30.99 -3.73 -44.57
CA LYS A 5 -30.87 -2.68 -43.53
C LYS A 5 -30.89 -3.23 -42.10
N ARG A 6 -31.40 -4.46 -41.90
CA ARG A 6 -31.52 -5.11 -40.58
C ARG A 6 -30.19 -5.72 -40.09
N TYR A 7 -29.38 -6.27 -40.99
CA TYR A 7 -28.11 -6.91 -40.64
C TYR A 7 -27.03 -5.93 -40.15
N ARG A 8 -27.02 -4.70 -40.68
CA ARG A 8 -26.11 -3.63 -40.22
C ARG A 8 -26.39 -3.18 -38.78
N ARG A 9 -27.66 -3.25 -38.35
CA ARG A 9 -28.08 -2.89 -36.98
C ARG A 9 -27.75 -3.98 -35.96
N GLY A 10 -27.78 -5.25 -36.37
CA GLY A 10 -27.39 -6.39 -35.52
C GLY A 10 -25.89 -6.43 -35.21
N LEU A 11 -25.04 -6.10 -36.20
CA LEU A 11 -23.58 -6.08 -36.02
C LEU A 11 -23.10 -4.90 -35.14
N LEU A 12 -23.76 -3.74 -35.22
CA LEU A 12 -23.48 -2.59 -34.33
C LEU A 12 -23.92 -2.85 -32.88
N ALA A 13 -25.04 -3.56 -32.68
CA ALA A 13 -25.50 -3.92 -31.34
C ALA A 13 -24.58 -4.95 -30.65
N ALA A 14 -24.03 -5.90 -31.41
CA ALA A 14 -23.09 -6.89 -30.89
C ALA A 14 -21.72 -6.28 -30.51
N ALA A 15 -21.26 -5.25 -31.24
CA ALA A 15 -20.00 -4.57 -30.94
C ALA A 15 -20.05 -3.72 -29.65
N ILE A 16 -21.21 -3.14 -29.32
CA ILE A 16 -21.40 -2.36 -28.09
C ILE A 16 -21.49 -3.28 -26.86
N ALA A 17 -22.07 -4.48 -27.00
CA ALA A 17 -22.20 -5.44 -25.90
C ALA A 17 -20.87 -6.14 -25.52
N ALA A 18 -19.89 -6.20 -26.44
CA ALA A 18 -18.60 -6.85 -26.19
C ALA A 18 -17.60 -5.98 -25.40
N GLY A 19 -17.84 -4.67 -25.27
CA GLY A 19 -16.90 -3.74 -24.61
C GLY A 19 -17.08 -3.59 -23.09
N SER A 20 -18.14 -4.14 -22.50
CA SER A 20 -18.56 -3.81 -21.13
C SER A 20 -17.97 -4.68 -20.01
N LEU A 21 -17.04 -5.61 -20.31
CA LEU A 21 -16.63 -6.64 -19.34
C LEU A 21 -15.24 -6.47 -18.72
N ILE A 22 -14.55 -5.34 -18.92
CA ILE A 22 -13.32 -5.05 -18.18
C ILE A 22 -13.70 -4.28 -16.91
N ALA A 23 -14.18 -5.02 -15.90
CA ALA A 23 -14.32 -4.47 -14.56
C ALA A 23 -12.92 -4.30 -13.94
N SER A 24 -12.34 -3.11 -14.05
CA SER A 24 -11.14 -2.76 -13.31
C SER A 24 -11.48 -2.69 -11.82
N THR A 25 -10.87 -3.53 -10.99
CA THR A 25 -10.93 -3.41 -9.53
C THR A 25 -10.19 -2.14 -9.12
N ALA A 26 -10.92 -1.06 -8.86
CA ALA A 26 -10.37 0.14 -8.25
C ALA A 26 -10.21 -0.10 -6.75
N PHE A 27 -8.97 -0.09 -6.25
CA PHE A 27 -8.70 -0.08 -4.81
C PHE A 27 -8.97 1.32 -4.30
N ALA A 28 -10.14 1.52 -3.69
CA ALA A 28 -10.53 2.83 -3.20
C ALA A 28 -9.87 3.20 -1.87
N HIS A 29 -9.33 2.21 -1.16
CA HIS A 29 -8.62 2.36 0.11
C HIS A 29 -7.57 1.27 0.19
N VAL A 30 -6.50 1.54 0.95
CA VAL A 30 -5.45 0.57 1.25
C VAL A 30 -5.23 0.49 2.76
N PHE A 31 -5.16 -0.74 3.29
CA PHE A 31 -4.96 -1.01 4.71
C PHE A 31 -3.82 -2.03 4.92
N PRO A 32 -3.06 -1.92 6.01
CA PRO A 32 -2.05 -2.91 6.36
C PRO A 32 -2.64 -4.33 6.46
N GLN A 33 -2.00 -5.29 5.81
CA GLN A 33 -2.26 -6.73 5.92
C GLN A 33 -1.17 -7.42 6.75
N HIS A 34 0.09 -7.05 6.52
CA HIS A 34 1.23 -7.59 7.25
C HIS A 34 2.18 -6.48 7.71
N GLN A 35 2.75 -6.68 8.88
CA GLN A 35 3.68 -5.77 9.54
C GLN A 35 4.88 -6.56 10.05
N SER A 36 6.08 -6.09 9.72
CA SER A 36 7.35 -6.66 10.18
C SER A 36 8.25 -5.54 10.71
N PRO A 37 8.57 -5.51 12.02
CA PRO A 37 8.00 -6.34 13.08
C PRO A 37 6.48 -6.15 13.22
N SER A 38 5.79 -7.16 13.73
CA SER A 38 4.34 -7.10 13.98
C SER A 38 4.01 -6.20 15.17
N ALA A 39 2.79 -5.66 15.21
CA ALA A 39 2.28 -4.92 16.35
C ALA A 39 2.42 -5.72 17.66
N GLY A 40 3.02 -5.09 18.68
CA GLY A 40 3.27 -5.68 19.99
C GLY A 40 4.41 -6.70 20.04
N ALA A 41 5.11 -6.96 18.94
CA ALA A 41 6.20 -7.94 18.92
C ALA A 41 7.39 -7.48 19.78
N GLU A 42 8.03 -8.43 20.46
CA GLU A 42 9.35 -8.23 21.07
C GLU A 42 10.42 -8.91 20.23
N VAL A 43 11.40 -8.15 19.73
CA VAL A 43 12.39 -8.62 18.74
C VAL A 43 13.81 -8.25 19.16
N THR A 44 14.81 -8.93 18.61
CA THR A 44 16.17 -8.38 18.53
C THR A 44 16.18 -7.17 17.59
N PRO A 45 17.18 -6.27 17.65
CA PRO A 45 17.23 -5.10 16.76
C PRO A 45 17.02 -5.49 15.28
N PRO A 46 15.91 -5.04 14.64
CA PRO A 46 15.64 -5.36 13.24
C PRO A 46 16.44 -4.43 12.32
N ALA A 47 16.79 -4.92 11.11
CA ALA A 47 17.45 -4.10 10.10
C ALA A 47 16.53 -3.04 9.45
N GLY A 48 15.22 -3.20 9.59
CA GLY A 48 14.23 -2.33 8.99
C GLY A 48 12.81 -2.63 9.47
N VAL A 49 11.88 -1.80 9.02
CA VAL A 49 10.43 -2.04 9.14
C VAL A 49 9.84 -2.17 7.74
N GLN A 50 8.89 -3.07 7.58
CA GLN A 50 8.12 -3.28 6.35
C GLN A 50 6.63 -3.42 6.68
N ILE A 51 5.79 -2.81 5.85
CA ILE A 51 4.33 -3.00 5.87
C ILE A 51 3.89 -3.42 4.47
N GLU A 52 3.09 -4.47 4.39
CA GLU A 52 2.37 -4.90 3.20
C GLU A 52 0.90 -4.49 3.33
N PHE A 53 0.35 -3.93 2.27
CA PHE A 53 -1.04 -3.46 2.19
C PHE A 53 -1.87 -4.37 1.28
N ASP A 54 -3.20 -4.29 1.39
CA ASP A 54 -4.13 -5.04 0.53
C ASP A 54 -4.17 -4.53 -0.92
N GLY A 55 -3.70 -3.31 -1.18
CA GLY A 55 -3.65 -2.69 -2.51
C GLY A 55 -2.38 -1.86 -2.76
N PRO A 56 -2.17 -1.45 -4.03
CA PRO A 56 -0.99 -0.70 -4.42
C PRO A 56 -0.98 0.72 -3.84
N LEU A 57 0.20 1.17 -3.46
CA LEU A 57 0.47 2.50 -2.90
C LEU A 57 0.90 3.48 -3.98
N GLU A 58 0.55 4.75 -3.78
CA GLU A 58 1.16 5.87 -4.49
C GLU A 58 2.48 6.28 -3.81
N PRO A 59 3.65 6.03 -4.42
CA PRO A 59 4.94 6.18 -3.75
C PRO A 59 5.27 7.62 -3.34
N ALA A 60 4.81 8.60 -4.12
CA ALA A 60 5.08 10.01 -3.85
C ALA A 60 4.35 10.55 -2.60
N PHE A 61 3.27 9.87 -2.17
CA PHE A 61 2.39 10.34 -1.12
C PHE A 61 2.25 9.38 0.07
N SER A 62 2.94 8.23 0.01
CA SER A 62 3.01 7.24 1.08
C SER A 62 4.31 7.38 1.87
N SER A 63 4.27 7.13 3.18
CA SER A 63 5.42 7.32 4.07
C SER A 63 5.40 6.34 5.24
N LEU A 64 6.59 6.01 5.74
CA LEU A 64 6.78 5.20 6.93
C LEU A 64 7.95 5.76 7.75
N ASN A 65 7.69 6.09 9.01
CA ASN A 65 8.69 6.60 9.95
C ASN A 65 8.66 5.81 11.25
N VAL A 66 9.79 5.73 11.93
CA VAL A 66 9.92 5.02 13.20
C VAL A 66 10.45 5.97 14.25
N SER A 67 9.78 6.06 15.39
CA SER A 67 10.19 6.86 16.54
C SER A 67 10.49 5.96 17.76
N ASN A 68 11.33 6.43 18.66
CA ASN A 68 11.58 5.79 19.95
C ASN A 68 10.56 6.23 21.01
N SER A 69 10.66 5.72 22.24
CA SER A 69 9.71 6.05 23.32
C SER A 69 9.68 7.53 23.73
N ASN A 70 10.72 8.28 23.40
CA ASN A 70 10.79 9.74 23.60
C ASN A 70 10.19 10.54 22.43
N GLY A 71 9.59 9.87 21.43
CA GLY A 71 9.03 10.50 20.24
C GLY A 71 10.07 10.96 19.22
N LYS A 72 11.36 10.64 19.41
CA LYS A 72 12.42 10.99 18.47
C LYS A 72 12.42 10.01 17.30
N GLN A 73 12.31 10.51 16.07
CA GLN A 73 12.50 9.71 14.86
C GLN A 73 13.91 9.09 14.82
N VAL A 74 13.98 7.79 14.52
CA VAL A 74 15.23 7.01 14.50
C VAL A 74 15.65 6.56 13.11
N ASN A 75 14.73 6.44 12.16
CA ASN A 75 15.11 6.19 10.77
C ASN A 75 15.67 7.47 10.14
N THR A 76 16.86 7.38 9.53
CA THR A 76 17.43 8.44 8.69
C THR A 76 17.21 8.19 7.20
N ALA A 77 17.04 6.93 6.81
CA ALA A 77 16.64 6.56 5.46
C ALA A 77 15.19 6.99 5.21
N LYS A 78 14.92 7.41 3.96
CA LYS A 78 13.55 7.61 3.48
C LYS A 78 12.90 6.25 3.29
N ALA A 79 11.61 6.14 3.62
CA ALA A 79 10.83 4.96 3.27
C ALA A 79 10.64 4.84 1.75
N GLU A 80 10.64 3.61 1.26
CA GLU A 80 10.52 3.29 -0.16
C GLU A 80 9.38 2.30 -0.38
N VAL A 81 8.50 2.62 -1.33
CA VAL A 81 7.54 1.65 -1.87
C VAL A 81 8.30 0.77 -2.87
N ASP A 82 8.18 -0.55 -2.76
CA ASP A 82 8.88 -1.46 -3.65
C ASP A 82 8.37 -1.27 -5.11
N PRO A 83 9.27 -0.97 -6.08
CA PRO A 83 8.86 -0.75 -7.46
C PRO A 83 8.33 -2.01 -8.15
N ASN A 84 8.71 -3.19 -7.67
CA ASN A 84 8.27 -4.50 -8.17
C ASN A 84 7.04 -5.01 -7.39
N ASP A 85 6.85 -4.56 -6.16
CA ASP A 85 5.64 -4.81 -5.36
C ASP A 85 5.12 -3.52 -4.71
N ARG A 86 4.27 -2.81 -5.44
CA ARG A 86 3.71 -1.53 -4.97
C ARG A 86 2.79 -1.67 -3.75
N LYS A 87 2.49 -2.87 -3.28
CA LYS A 87 1.75 -3.08 -2.04
C LYS A 87 2.64 -3.00 -0.81
N SER A 88 3.96 -2.98 -0.98
CA SER A 88 4.90 -2.97 0.14
C SER A 88 5.64 -1.64 0.26
N ILE A 89 5.75 -1.14 1.49
CA ILE A 89 6.62 -0.02 1.86
C ILE A 89 7.58 -0.49 2.95
N HIS A 90 8.84 -0.05 2.87
CA HIS A 90 9.85 -0.39 3.87
C HIS A 90 10.75 0.80 4.20
N VAL A 91 11.37 0.76 5.37
CA VAL A 91 12.42 1.70 5.76
C VAL A 91 13.55 0.96 6.46
N ALA A 92 14.80 1.28 6.11
CA ALA A 92 15.97 0.80 6.82
C ALA A 92 16.10 1.49 8.18
N LEU A 93 16.57 0.75 9.18
CA LEU A 93 16.80 1.25 10.53
C LEU A 93 18.28 1.15 10.91
N PRO A 94 18.81 2.11 11.70
CA PRO A 94 20.08 1.91 12.37
C PRO A 94 19.95 0.80 13.42
N THR A 95 21.07 0.35 13.97
CA THR A 95 21.04 -0.55 15.14
C THR A 95 20.28 0.12 16.28
N LEU A 96 19.18 -0.52 16.68
CA LEU A 96 18.30 -0.03 17.73
C LEU A 96 18.80 -0.49 19.12
N ALA A 97 18.71 0.40 20.10
CA ALA A 97 18.90 0.05 21.50
C ALA A 97 17.62 -0.60 22.06
N PRO A 98 17.68 -1.27 23.23
CA PRO A 98 16.48 -1.73 23.90
C PRO A 98 15.54 -0.55 24.24
N ASP A 99 14.37 -0.52 23.62
CA ASP A 99 13.34 0.50 23.79
C ASP A 99 12.01 0.01 23.17
N THR A 100 10.94 0.74 23.40
CA THR A 100 9.71 0.65 22.61
C THR A 100 9.78 1.62 21.44
N TYR A 101 9.53 1.11 20.24
CA TYR A 101 9.52 1.88 19.01
C TYR A 101 8.12 1.94 18.43
N THR A 102 7.73 3.09 17.88
CA THR A 102 6.45 3.30 17.22
C THR A 102 6.68 3.53 15.73
N VAL A 103 5.99 2.73 14.92
CA VAL A 103 5.92 2.87 13.47
C VAL A 103 4.72 3.73 13.14
N HIS A 104 4.98 4.85 12.47
CA HIS A 104 4.00 5.78 11.94
C HIS A 104 3.90 5.59 10.43
N TRP A 105 2.72 5.33 9.90
CA TRP A 105 2.52 5.11 8.47
C TRP A 105 1.41 5.98 7.90
N THR A 106 1.60 6.38 6.64
CA THR A 106 0.58 6.97 5.77
C THR A 106 0.61 6.25 4.44
N ALA A 107 -0.55 5.83 3.97
CA ALA A 107 -0.72 5.12 2.71
C ALA A 107 -1.73 5.86 1.84
N VAL A 108 -1.42 6.00 0.56
CA VAL A 108 -2.31 6.63 -0.42
C VAL A 108 -2.58 5.63 -1.53
N ALA A 109 -3.85 5.34 -1.79
CA ALA A 109 -4.26 4.45 -2.88
C ALA A 109 -4.23 5.20 -4.23
N ALA A 110 -4.34 4.45 -5.33
CA ALA A 110 -4.33 5.01 -6.69
C ALA A 110 -5.50 5.98 -6.98
N ASP A 111 -6.59 5.90 -6.21
CA ASP A 111 -7.72 6.82 -6.31
C ASP A 111 -7.54 8.12 -5.49
N GLY A 112 -6.43 8.23 -4.76
CA GLY A 112 -6.07 9.40 -3.96
C GLY A 112 -6.56 9.36 -2.51
N HIS A 113 -7.32 8.34 -2.08
CA HIS A 113 -7.70 8.24 -0.68
C HIS A 113 -6.47 7.95 0.19
N ARG A 114 -6.38 8.70 1.29
CA ARG A 114 -5.32 8.58 2.29
C ARG A 114 -5.82 7.85 3.53
N THR A 115 -5.08 6.83 3.94
CA THR A 115 -5.21 6.17 5.25
C THR A 115 -3.91 6.37 6.03
N HIS A 116 -3.99 6.33 7.36
CA HIS A 116 -2.82 6.42 8.24
C HIS A 116 -3.07 5.66 9.53
N GLY A 117 -2.00 5.39 10.28
CA GLY A 117 -2.09 4.76 11.57
C GLY A 117 -0.73 4.53 12.19
N ASP A 118 -0.74 3.95 13.37
CA ASP A 118 0.45 3.72 14.17
C ASP A 118 0.39 2.34 14.82
N TYR A 119 1.55 1.72 15.03
CA TYR A 119 1.70 0.55 15.88
C TYR A 119 3.08 0.53 16.54
N SER A 120 3.25 -0.26 17.60
CA SER A 120 4.54 -0.33 18.31
C SER A 120 5.12 -1.74 18.32
N PHE A 121 6.44 -1.83 18.44
CA PHE A 121 7.19 -3.05 18.74
C PHE A 121 8.28 -2.73 19.77
N LYS A 122 8.83 -3.75 20.42
CA LYS A 122 9.85 -3.60 21.46
C LYS A 122 11.15 -4.30 21.06
N VAL A 123 12.27 -3.63 21.26
CA VAL A 123 13.61 -4.22 21.11
C VAL A 123 14.11 -4.66 22.49
N LYS A 124 14.68 -5.88 22.56
CA LYS A 124 15.29 -6.44 23.78
C LYS A 124 16.77 -6.13 23.90
#